data_AF-A0A9X1WL49-F1
#
_entry.id   AF-A0A9X1WL49-F1
#
_cell.length_a   1.000
_cell.length_b   1.000
_cell.length_c   1.000
_cell.angle_alpha   90.00
_cell.angle_beta   90.00
_cell.angle_gamma   90.00
#
_symmetry.space_group_name_H-M   'P 1'
#
loop_
_entity.id
_entity.type
_entity.pdbx_description
1 polymer ?
#
loop_
_entity_poly.entity_id
_entity_poly.type
_entity_poly.pdbx_seq_one_letter_code
_entity_poly.pdbx_strand_id
1 'polypeptide(L)'
;MDRDSRYSAQNPYGRTGGDVPEAVASYVDVTALDPRARLRKYRPTRIKKTGAWAGVVLGVLMFLTVLNPVNGDVVADALLGLGFGTMMFVPGVYWLLCNRRDAKTLSEWVLTHREYQANWELLARDEQAVFAAPEELPVLPLRRWKTVVMVVIVGFFVAMAGSMLLPESTVA
;
A
#
# COMPACT_ATOMS: atom_id res chain seq x y z
N MET A 1 -11.75 13.18 34.97
CA MET A 1 -12.39 12.71 33.73
C MET A 1 -12.93 13.94 33.00
N ASP A 2 -12.99 13.92 31.67
CA ASP A 2 -13.37 14.98 30.73
C ASP A 2 -12.23 15.80 30.08
N ARG A 3 -11.64 15.21 29.03
CA ARG A 3 -10.75 15.87 28.06
C ARG A 3 -11.18 15.69 26.59
N ASP A 4 -12.38 15.17 26.33
CA ASP A 4 -12.78 14.75 24.97
C ASP A 4 -13.74 15.71 24.23
N SER A 5 -14.10 16.86 24.80
CA SER A 5 -15.16 17.73 24.23
C SER A 5 -14.69 18.91 23.36
N ARG A 6 -13.38 19.04 23.03
CA ARG A 6 -12.85 20.23 22.34
C ARG A 6 -12.22 20.02 20.95
N TYR A 7 -12.56 18.94 20.24
CA TYR A 7 -12.14 18.74 18.85
C TYR A 7 -13.33 18.56 17.89
N SER A 8 -14.36 19.39 18.05
CA SER A 8 -15.49 19.51 17.13
C SER A 8 -15.45 20.84 16.36
N ALA A 9 -14.28 21.23 15.86
CA ALA A 9 -14.15 22.37 14.96
C ALA A 9 -13.66 21.89 13.58
N GLN A 10 -14.56 22.05 12.61
CA GLN A 10 -14.33 22.02 11.16
C GLN A 10 -14.01 20.65 10.54
N ASN A 11 -15.07 19.87 10.41
CA ASN A 11 -15.25 18.98 9.28
C ASN A 11 -15.63 19.85 8.05
N PRO A 12 -14.80 19.99 7.00
CA PRO A 12 -15.17 20.73 5.79
C PRO A 12 -16.29 20.05 4.98
N TYR A 13 -16.64 18.80 5.33
CA TYR A 13 -17.77 18.07 4.78
C TYR A 13 -19.03 18.25 5.63
N GLY A 14 -19.45 19.51 5.82
CA GLY A 14 -20.66 19.84 6.57
C GLY A 14 -21.91 19.14 6.02
N ARG A 15 -22.26 17.99 6.60
CA ARG A 15 -23.66 17.52 6.74
C ARG A 15 -23.78 16.48 7.86
N THR A 16 -23.85 16.97 9.09
CA THR A 16 -24.39 16.21 10.23
C THR A 16 -25.87 16.57 10.37
N GLY A 17 -26.77 15.63 10.12
CA GLY A 17 -28.20 15.77 10.41
C GLY A 17 -29.13 15.61 9.22
N GLY A 18 -29.35 14.38 8.77
CA GLY A 18 -30.35 14.04 7.78
C GLY A 18 -30.20 12.60 7.29
N ASP A 19 -30.76 11.67 8.06
CA ASP A 19 -31.27 10.37 7.60
C ASP A 19 -30.41 9.59 6.59
N VAL A 20 -29.15 9.31 6.93
CA VAL A 20 -28.46 8.18 6.30
C VAL A 20 -28.85 6.94 7.10
N PRO A 21 -29.61 5.99 6.53
CA PRO A 21 -29.97 4.77 7.23
C PRO A 21 -28.70 4.11 7.75
N GLU A 22 -28.70 3.67 9.00
CA GLU A 22 -27.57 3.03 9.67
C GLU A 22 -27.00 1.84 8.84
N ALA A 23 -27.85 1.23 8.02
CA ALA A 23 -27.52 0.18 7.04
C ALA A 23 -26.66 0.62 5.84
N VAL A 24 -26.58 1.92 5.53
CA VAL A 24 -25.78 2.45 4.40
C VAL A 24 -24.38 2.88 4.87
N ALA A 25 -24.27 3.35 6.12
CA ALA A 25 -22.99 3.69 6.74
C ALA A 25 -22.05 2.47 6.87
N SER A 26 -22.59 1.25 6.91
CA SER A 26 -21.79 0.02 7.00
C SER A 26 -21.08 -0.38 5.70
N TYR A 27 -21.41 0.23 4.54
CA TYR A 27 -20.83 -0.14 3.24
C TYR A 27 -19.84 0.89 2.68
N VAL A 28 -19.85 2.13 3.19
CA VAL A 28 -18.85 3.13 2.81
C VAL A 28 -17.65 2.92 3.72
N ASP A 29 -16.59 2.30 3.20
CA ASP A 29 -15.31 2.19 3.89
C ASP A 29 -14.89 3.62 4.30
N VAL A 30 -15.02 3.96 5.59
CA VAL A 30 -14.73 5.31 6.12
C VAL A 30 -13.28 5.71 5.84
N THR A 31 -12.41 4.72 5.63
CA THR A 31 -11.04 4.94 5.17
C THR A 31 -10.96 5.40 3.72
N ALA A 32 -12.05 5.43 2.96
CA ALA A 32 -12.09 5.97 1.61
C ALA A 32 -12.25 7.50 1.56
N LEU A 33 -12.85 8.10 2.58
CA LEU A 33 -13.21 9.51 2.63
C LEU A 33 -12.28 10.35 3.52
N ASP A 34 -11.66 9.78 4.56
CA ASP A 34 -10.75 10.53 5.45
C ASP A 34 -9.25 10.32 5.08
N PRO A 35 -8.54 11.37 4.59
CA PRO A 35 -7.11 11.32 4.29
C PRO A 35 -6.26 10.95 5.51
N ARG A 36 -6.66 11.37 6.72
CA ARG A 36 -5.90 11.12 7.96
C ARG A 36 -5.99 9.65 8.37
N ALA A 37 -7.19 9.06 8.30
CA ALA A 37 -7.38 7.63 8.51
C ALA A 37 -6.55 6.78 7.53
N ARG A 38 -6.49 7.18 6.24
CA ARG A 38 -5.64 6.51 5.23
C ARG A 38 -4.15 6.57 5.59
N LEU A 39 -3.66 7.73 6.01
CA LEU A 39 -2.26 7.85 6.41
C LEU A 39 -1.91 6.98 7.62
N ARG A 40 -2.80 6.90 8.61
CA ARG A 40 -2.60 6.01 9.76
C ARG A 40 -2.53 4.55 9.33
N LYS A 41 -3.43 4.11 8.44
CA LYS A 41 -3.50 2.73 7.91
C LYS A 41 -2.24 2.35 7.14
N TYR A 42 -1.79 3.23 6.26
CA TYR A 42 -0.63 3.00 5.38
C TYR A 42 0.71 3.42 5.97
N ARG A 43 0.74 3.89 7.22
CA ARG A 43 1.97 4.32 7.89
C ARG A 43 3.06 3.23 7.77
N PRO A 44 4.20 3.55 7.16
CA PRO A 44 5.32 2.62 7.11
C PRO A 44 5.92 2.47 8.51
N THR A 45 5.77 1.28 9.08
CA THR A 45 6.49 0.90 10.30
C THR A 45 7.77 0.16 9.92
N ARG A 46 8.77 0.16 10.82
CA ARG A 46 10.02 -0.58 10.61
C ARG A 46 9.74 -2.06 10.31
N ILE A 47 8.80 -2.66 11.04
CA ILE A 47 8.37 -4.06 10.86
C ILE A 47 7.84 -4.31 9.44
N LYS A 48 6.92 -3.46 8.94
CA LYS A 48 6.37 -3.60 7.58
C LYS A 48 7.46 -3.48 6.50
N LYS A 49 8.40 -2.55 6.69
CA LYS A 49 9.52 -2.33 5.74
C LYS A 49 10.48 -3.52 5.74
N THR A 50 10.87 -4.02 6.91
CA THR A 50 11.73 -5.20 7.01
C THR A 50 11.05 -6.44 6.45
N GLY A 51 9.76 -6.65 6.75
CA GLY A 51 9.00 -7.77 6.19
C GLY A 51 8.90 -7.72 4.66
N ALA A 52 8.67 -6.54 4.08
CA ALA A 52 8.66 -6.38 2.63
C ALA A 52 10.01 -6.69 2.00
N TRP A 53 11.12 -6.18 2.56
CA TRP A 53 12.47 -6.48 2.07
C TRP A 53 12.84 -7.96 2.24
N ALA A 54 12.50 -8.57 3.38
CA ALA A 54 12.71 -9.99 3.62
C ALA A 54 11.96 -10.85 2.58
N GLY A 55 10.71 -10.51 2.26
CA GLY A 55 9.94 -11.18 1.21
C GLY A 55 10.58 -11.03 -0.18
N VAL A 56 11.09 -9.84 -0.52
CA VAL A 56 11.83 -9.63 -1.78
C VAL A 56 13.09 -10.48 -1.82
N VAL A 57 13.91 -10.45 -0.78
CA VAL A 57 15.16 -11.23 -0.72
C VAL A 57 14.86 -12.72 -0.83
N LEU A 58 13.90 -13.22 -0.05
CA LEU A 58 13.52 -14.63 -0.10
C LEU A 58 12.97 -15.02 -1.48
N GLY A 59 12.13 -14.18 -2.09
CA GLY A 59 11.62 -14.43 -3.43
C GLY A 59 12.71 -14.45 -4.50
N VAL A 60 13.70 -13.57 -4.41
CA VAL A 60 14.88 -13.60 -5.30
C VAL A 60 15.69 -14.88 -5.10
N LEU A 61 15.93 -15.29 -3.84
CA LEU A 61 16.62 -16.56 -3.55
C LEU A 61 15.88 -17.76 -4.16
N MET A 62 14.55 -17.78 -4.11
CA MET A 62 13.73 -18.82 -4.73
C MET A 62 13.81 -18.78 -6.27
N PHE A 63 13.93 -17.60 -6.89
CA PHE A 63 14.19 -17.54 -8.33
C PHE A 63 15.59 -18.03 -8.72
N LEU A 64 16.58 -17.88 -7.84
CA LEU A 64 17.92 -18.39 -8.09
C LEU A 64 17.99 -19.92 -8.11
N THR A 65 17.04 -20.64 -7.49
CA THR A 65 16.99 -22.11 -7.57
C THR A 65 16.69 -22.59 -8.98
N VAL A 66 16.07 -21.76 -9.83
CA VAL A 66 15.88 -22.04 -11.27
C VAL A 66 17.22 -22.23 -11.98
N LEU A 67 18.28 -21.57 -11.50
CA LEU A 67 19.62 -21.67 -12.09
C LEU A 67 20.40 -22.89 -11.59
N ASN A 68 19.95 -23.54 -10.52
CA ASN A 68 20.66 -24.64 -9.88
C ASN A 68 19.66 -25.70 -9.39
N PRO A 69 19.11 -26.52 -10.32
CA PRO A 69 18.12 -27.55 -10.00
C PRO A 69 18.75 -28.61 -9.10
N VAL A 70 18.03 -29.01 -8.05
CA VAL A 70 18.56 -29.87 -6.97
C VAL A 70 18.17 -31.33 -7.20
N ASN A 71 17.00 -31.58 -7.79
CA ASN A 71 16.41 -32.91 -7.87
C ASN A 71 16.57 -33.58 -9.25
N GLY A 72 17.33 -32.97 -10.18
CA GLY A 72 17.51 -33.47 -11.55
C GLY A 72 16.36 -33.17 -12.50
N ASP A 73 15.14 -32.92 -12.00
CA ASP A 73 14.03 -32.38 -12.79
C ASP A 73 14.10 -30.85 -12.84
N VAL A 74 14.81 -30.36 -13.86
CA VAL A 74 15.04 -28.93 -14.08
C VAL A 74 13.73 -28.17 -14.22
N VAL A 75 12.71 -28.77 -14.85
CA VAL A 75 11.47 -28.06 -15.18
C VAL A 75 10.56 -28.00 -13.96
N ALA A 76 10.39 -29.08 -13.22
CA ALA A 76 9.62 -29.07 -11.99
C ALA A 76 10.25 -28.16 -10.92
N ASP A 77 11.57 -28.23 -10.72
CA ASP A 77 12.30 -27.37 -9.78
C ASP A 77 12.20 -25.89 -10.19
N ALA A 78 12.28 -25.58 -11.48
CA ALA A 78 12.11 -24.23 -11.99
C ALA A 78 10.69 -23.70 -11.77
N LEU A 79 9.67 -24.50 -12.05
CA LEU A 79 8.27 -24.12 -11.86
C LEU A 79 7.95 -23.89 -10.38
N LEU A 80 8.39 -24.77 -9.49
CA LEU A 80 8.23 -24.58 -8.04
C LEU A 80 8.97 -23.34 -7.53
N GLY A 81 10.21 -23.13 -7.97
CA GLY A 81 11.00 -21.93 -7.66
C GLY A 81 10.32 -20.65 -8.13
N LEU A 82 9.75 -20.66 -9.35
CA LEU A 82 8.98 -19.55 -9.89
C LEU A 82 7.69 -19.30 -9.12
N GLY A 83 6.95 -20.35 -8.76
CA GLY A 83 5.71 -20.27 -8.00
C GLY A 83 5.93 -19.67 -6.62
N PHE A 84 6.80 -20.29 -5.81
CA PHE A 84 7.12 -19.80 -4.46
C PHE A 84 7.85 -18.46 -4.48
N GLY A 85 8.76 -18.26 -5.44
CA GLY A 85 9.44 -16.99 -5.65
C GLY A 85 8.45 -15.86 -5.90
N THR A 86 7.47 -16.08 -6.77
CA THR A 86 6.39 -15.11 -7.05
C THR A 86 5.56 -14.81 -5.81
N MET A 87 5.20 -15.82 -5.01
CA MET A 87 4.42 -15.63 -3.77
C MET A 87 5.10 -14.71 -2.77
N MET A 88 6.43 -14.78 -2.64
CA MET A 88 7.18 -13.95 -1.71
C MET A 88 7.60 -12.60 -2.31
N PHE A 89 8.04 -12.62 -3.57
CA PHE A 89 8.58 -11.45 -4.25
C PHE A 89 7.51 -10.41 -4.55
N VAL A 90 6.39 -10.81 -5.17
CA VAL A 90 5.40 -9.88 -5.71
C VAL A 90 4.76 -9.01 -4.61
N PRO A 91 4.28 -9.54 -3.47
CA PRO A 91 3.74 -8.71 -2.39
C PRO A 91 4.78 -7.75 -1.80
N GLY A 92 6.03 -8.21 -1.66
CA GLY A 92 7.14 -7.41 -1.14
C GLY A 92 7.47 -6.22 -2.04
N VAL A 93 7.69 -6.47 -3.34
CA VAL A 93 7.96 -5.43 -4.33
C VAL A 93 6.78 -4.47 -4.46
N TYR A 94 5.55 -4.99 -4.53
CA TYR A 94 4.35 -4.16 -4.62
C TYR A 94 4.23 -3.19 -3.45
N TRP A 95 4.45 -3.68 -2.22
CA TRP A 95 4.42 -2.85 -1.03
C TRP A 95 5.49 -1.75 -1.07
N LEU A 96 6.73 -2.08 -1.45
CA LEU A 96 7.84 -1.13 -1.54
C LEU A 96 7.58 -0.03 -2.58
N LEU A 97 7.04 -0.40 -3.74
CA LEU A 97 6.70 0.56 -4.80
C LEU A 97 5.59 1.52 -4.35
N CYS A 98 4.53 1.01 -3.73
CA CYS A 98 3.47 1.85 -3.18
C CYS A 98 4.03 2.80 -2.11
N ASN A 99 4.83 2.28 -1.18
CA ASN A 99 5.43 3.08 -0.11
C ASN A 99 6.36 4.18 -0.65
N ARG A 100 7.11 3.93 -1.72
CA ARG A 100 7.96 4.95 -2.36
C ARG A 100 7.12 6.05 -3.00
N ARG A 101 6.01 5.71 -3.67
CA ARG A 101 5.08 6.69 -4.26
C ARG A 101 4.41 7.53 -3.17
N ASP A 102 3.87 6.88 -2.14
CA ASP A 102 3.22 7.54 -1.01
C ASP A 102 4.20 8.50 -0.30
N ALA A 103 5.44 8.08 -0.08
CA ALA A 103 6.47 8.90 0.53
C ALA A 103 6.81 10.14 -0.31
N LYS A 104 6.87 10.00 -1.63
CA LYS A 104 7.12 11.12 -2.55
C LYS A 104 5.99 12.16 -2.46
N THR A 105 4.74 11.72 -2.60
CA THR A 105 3.56 12.61 -2.50
C THR A 105 3.51 13.34 -1.17
N LEU A 106 3.80 12.64 -0.06
CA LEU A 106 3.81 13.28 1.25
C LEU A 106 4.98 14.23 1.43
N SER A 107 6.16 13.93 0.88
CA SER A 107 7.31 14.84 0.97
C SER A 107 7.07 16.13 0.20
N GLU A 108 6.45 16.05 -0.97
CA GLU A 108 6.09 17.22 -1.79
C GLU A 108 5.08 18.10 -1.03
N TRP A 109 4.00 17.49 -0.51
CA TRP A 109 3.02 18.23 0.29
C TRP A 109 3.64 18.85 1.56
N VAL A 110 4.50 18.13 2.29
CA VAL A 110 5.15 18.67 3.50
C VAL A 110 6.03 19.89 3.15
N LEU A 111 6.72 19.88 2.02
CA LEU A 111 7.54 21.01 1.58
C LEU A 111 6.67 22.22 1.26
N THR A 112 5.66 22.05 0.41
CA THR A 112 4.71 23.13 0.05
C THR A 112 3.98 23.67 1.28
N HIS A 113 3.58 22.79 2.21
CA HIS A 113 2.91 23.20 3.43
C HIS A 113 3.85 23.98 4.36
N ARG A 114 5.14 23.62 4.45
CA ARG A 114 6.11 24.39 5.24
C ARG A 114 6.36 25.77 4.67
N GLU A 115 6.47 25.89 3.34
CA GLU A 115 6.63 27.18 2.66
C GLU A 115 5.39 28.05 2.86
N TYR A 116 4.19 27.46 2.74
CA TYR A 116 2.94 28.13 3.06
C TYR A 116 2.92 28.63 4.51
N GLN A 117 3.26 27.77 5.49
CA GLN A 117 3.26 28.15 6.91
C GLN A 117 4.29 29.25 7.21
N ALA A 118 5.48 29.17 6.64
CA ALA A 118 6.50 30.21 6.80
C ALA A 118 6.02 31.56 6.24
N ASN A 119 5.39 31.58 5.07
CA ASN A 119 4.82 32.80 4.50
C ASN A 119 3.63 33.32 5.32
N TRP A 120 2.77 32.41 5.80
CA TRP A 120 1.63 32.75 6.65
C TRP A 120 2.05 33.42 7.96
N GLU A 121 3.08 32.89 8.62
CA GLU A 121 3.63 33.43 9.87
C GLU A 121 4.25 34.82 9.71
N LEU A 122 4.68 35.19 8.49
CA LEU A 122 5.22 36.51 8.18
C LEU A 122 4.14 37.57 7.92
N LEU A 123 2.91 37.17 7.61
CA LEU A 123 1.81 38.09 7.30
C LEU A 123 1.24 38.73 8.56
N ALA A 124 0.81 39.99 8.43
CA ALA A 124 0.07 40.67 9.49
C ALA A 124 -1.30 39.99 9.71
N ARG A 125 -1.87 40.12 10.91
CA ARG A 125 -3.12 39.41 11.28
C ARG A 125 -4.31 39.74 10.39
N ASP A 126 -4.35 40.96 9.86
CA ASP A 126 -5.36 41.44 8.91
C ASP A 126 -5.16 40.85 7.50
N GLU A 127 -3.92 40.65 7.07
CA GLU A 127 -3.58 40.02 5.79
C GLU A 127 -3.82 38.50 5.79
N GLN A 128 -3.64 37.85 6.95
CA GLN A 128 -3.92 36.42 7.13
C GLN A 128 -5.38 36.07 6.77
N ALA A 129 -6.35 36.93 7.10
CA ALA A 129 -7.76 36.66 6.79
C ALA A 129 -8.08 36.64 5.28
N VAL A 130 -7.24 37.25 4.45
CA VAL A 130 -7.42 37.35 2.99
C VAL A 130 -6.54 36.33 2.25
N PHE A 131 -5.56 35.74 2.93
CA PHE A 131 -4.64 34.79 2.32
C PHE A 131 -5.34 33.45 2.04
N ALA A 132 -4.88 32.76 0.98
CA ALA A 132 -5.50 31.53 0.49
C ALA A 132 -5.58 30.46 1.58
N ALA A 133 -6.64 29.65 1.61
CA ALA A 133 -6.77 28.58 2.60
C ALA A 133 -5.63 27.54 2.47
N PRO A 134 -5.16 26.97 3.59
CA PRO A 134 -4.08 25.98 3.57
C PRO A 134 -4.48 24.76 2.77
N GLU A 135 -3.54 24.23 1.99
CA GLU A 135 -3.76 23.04 1.17
C GLU A 135 -4.10 21.82 2.06
N GLU A 136 -5.19 21.14 1.71
CA GLU A 136 -5.63 19.95 2.43
C GLU A 136 -4.65 18.78 2.27
N LEU A 137 -4.73 17.82 3.19
CA LEU A 137 -3.87 16.65 3.19
C LEU A 137 -4.14 15.77 1.94
N PRO A 138 -3.11 15.35 1.19
CA PRO A 138 -3.30 14.62 -0.05
C PRO A 138 -3.92 13.26 0.20
N VAL A 139 -4.90 12.91 -0.63
CA VAL A 139 -5.57 11.60 -0.58
C VAL A 139 -4.66 10.55 -1.21
N LEU A 140 -4.08 9.66 -0.40
CA LEU A 140 -3.30 8.54 -0.91
C LEU A 140 -4.18 7.55 -1.72
N PRO A 141 -3.68 7.00 -2.84
CA PRO A 141 -4.43 6.06 -3.67
C PRO A 141 -4.68 4.73 -2.95
N LEU A 142 -5.83 4.10 -3.25
CA LEU A 142 -6.15 2.78 -2.71
C LEU A 142 -5.23 1.70 -3.28
N ARG A 143 -4.65 0.89 -2.38
CA ARG A 143 -3.82 -0.25 -2.77
C ARG A 143 -4.69 -1.39 -3.27
N ARG A 144 -4.38 -1.92 -4.45
CA ARG A 144 -5.09 -3.01 -5.13
C ARG A 144 -4.62 -4.39 -4.66
N TRP A 145 -4.69 -4.65 -3.36
CA TRP A 145 -4.27 -5.93 -2.78
C TRP A 145 -5.01 -7.13 -3.36
N LYS A 146 -6.28 -6.96 -3.73
CA LYS A 146 -7.07 -8.01 -4.40
C LYS A 146 -6.40 -8.45 -5.71
N THR A 147 -5.93 -7.50 -6.51
CA THR A 147 -5.21 -7.79 -7.76
C THR A 147 -3.89 -8.52 -7.49
N VAL A 148 -3.13 -8.07 -6.49
CA VAL A 148 -1.86 -8.72 -6.11
C VAL A 148 -2.07 -10.15 -5.67
N VAL A 149 -3.06 -10.39 -4.81
CA VAL A 149 -3.44 -11.74 -4.36
C VAL A 149 -3.86 -12.61 -5.54
N MET A 150 -4.68 -12.10 -6.45
CA MET A 150 -5.06 -12.83 -7.67
C MET A 150 -3.85 -13.19 -8.53
N VAL A 151 -2.92 -12.26 -8.77
CA VAL A 151 -1.69 -12.52 -9.54
C VAL A 151 -0.85 -13.60 -8.87
N VAL A 152 -0.70 -13.54 -7.55
CA VAL A 152 0.06 -14.53 -6.78
C VAL A 152 -0.60 -15.91 -6.84
N ILE A 153 -1.92 -15.98 -6.62
CA ILE A 153 -2.68 -17.23 -6.66
C ILE A 153 -2.62 -17.84 -8.07
N VAL A 154 -2.94 -17.08 -9.10
CA VAL A 154 -2.92 -17.55 -10.49
C VAL A 154 -1.52 -18.01 -10.88
N GLY A 155 -0.48 -17.23 -10.56
CA GLY A 155 0.91 -17.60 -10.85
C GLY A 155 1.33 -18.89 -10.14
N PHE A 156 0.94 -19.06 -8.87
CA PHE A 156 1.22 -20.27 -8.11
C PHE A 156 0.51 -21.50 -8.70
N PHE A 157 -0.78 -21.41 -9.02
CA PHE A 157 -1.52 -22.52 -9.61
C PHE A 157 -1.03 -22.88 -11.01
N VAL A 158 -0.65 -21.91 -11.83
CA VAL A 158 -0.04 -22.16 -13.14
C VAL A 158 1.28 -22.90 -12.99
N ALA A 159 2.14 -22.47 -12.05
CA ALA A 159 3.40 -23.15 -11.75
C ALA A 159 3.17 -24.60 -11.28
N MET A 160 2.23 -24.80 -10.36
CA MET A 160 1.92 -26.12 -9.80
C MET A 160 1.27 -27.06 -10.82
N ALA A 161 0.33 -26.56 -11.64
CA ALA A 161 -0.25 -27.34 -12.72
C ALA A 161 0.81 -27.71 -13.77
N GLY A 162 1.69 -26.76 -14.10
CA GLY A 162 2.83 -27.02 -14.98
C GLY A 162 3.72 -28.14 -14.44
N SER A 163 4.04 -28.14 -13.14
CA SER A 163 4.91 -29.18 -12.56
C SER A 163 4.23 -30.55 -12.51
N MET A 164 2.89 -30.61 -12.40
CA MET A 164 2.14 -31.87 -12.36
C MET A 164 1.86 -32.47 -13.75
N LEU A 165 1.76 -31.64 -14.79
CA LEU A 165 1.36 -32.06 -16.14
C LEU A 165 2.55 -32.41 -17.05
N LEU A 166 3.78 -32.16 -16.60
CA LEU A 166 4.97 -32.52 -17.37
C LEU A 166 5.26 -34.02 -17.23
N PRO A 167 5.29 -34.78 -18.33
CA PRO A 167 5.60 -36.21 -18.28
C PRO A 167 7.07 -36.43 -17.88
N GLU A 168 7.30 -37.44 -17.03
CA GLU A 168 8.64 -37.90 -16.59
C GLU A 168 9.58 -38.21 -17.76
N SER A 169 9.05 -38.41 -18.97
CA SER A 169 9.78 -38.82 -20.17
C SER A 169 10.49 -37.70 -20.93
N THR A 170 10.48 -36.46 -20.44
CA THR A 170 11.12 -35.31 -21.15
C THR A 170 12.53 -34.98 -20.65
N VAL A 171 13.13 -35.86 -19.87
CA VAL A 171 14.52 -35.72 -19.37
C VAL A 171 15.38 -36.81 -20.01
N ALA A 172 15.90 -36.52 -21.19
CA ALA A 172 17.02 -37.22 -21.82
C ALA A 172 18.13 -36.21 -22.11
#